data_AF-A0A3R5U927-F1
#
_entry.id   AF-A0A3R5U927-F1
#
_cell.length_a   1.000
_cell.length_b   1.000
_cell.length_c   1.000
_cell.angle_alpha   90.00
_cell.angle_beta   90.00
_cell.angle_gamma   90.00
#
_symmetry.space_group_name_H-M   'P 1'
#
loop_
_entity.id
_entity.type
_entity.pdbx_description
1 polymer ?
#
loop_
_entity_poly.entity_id
_entity_poly.type
_entity_poly.pdbx_seq_one_letter_code
_entity_poly.pdbx_strand_id
1 'polypeptide(L)'
;MTKEAFWNKHHLGCDEHYLVHKLREDKDYIPELSRIALKNGEVIGCIMYSKAQVVDGLDIHEIVTFGPLSVAPKWQGCGVGELLLRETMKLAAGKGYKGIVIFGEPDYYPRIGFKTCDNFNITTSDGKNFDAFMAIELAQDSMKDIKGKFYESEVFENLPKEEVEEYNKNFPKLKKLRFPGQWD
;
A
#
# COMPACT_ATOMS: atom_id res chain seq x y z
N MET A 1 8.85 -13.43 5.08
CA MET A 1 8.33 -12.15 5.59
C MET A 1 7.05 -11.70 4.87
N THR A 2 7.07 -10.98 3.74
CA THR A 2 5.81 -10.44 3.14
C THR A 2 4.78 -11.53 2.86
N LYS A 3 5.19 -12.64 2.24
CA LYS A 3 4.30 -13.80 2.01
C LYS A 3 3.63 -14.24 3.31
N GLU A 4 4.38 -14.38 4.40
CA GLU A 4 3.84 -14.82 5.69
C GLU A 4 2.95 -13.76 6.36
N ALA A 5 3.19 -12.47 6.11
CA ALA A 5 2.40 -11.38 6.67
C ALA A 5 0.98 -11.33 6.10
N PHE A 6 0.79 -11.79 4.86
CA PHE A 6 -0.49 -11.74 4.14
C PHE A 6 -1.09 -13.11 3.86
N TRP A 7 -0.37 -14.21 4.09
CA TRP A 7 -0.85 -15.55 3.78
C TRP A 7 -2.18 -15.87 4.47
N ASN A 8 -3.23 -16.11 3.68
CA ASN A 8 -4.61 -16.30 4.13
C ASN A 8 -5.18 -15.12 4.94
N LYS A 9 -4.67 -13.90 4.75
CA LYS A 9 -5.19 -12.73 5.47
C LYS A 9 -6.47 -12.20 4.82
N HIS A 10 -6.41 -11.90 3.52
CA HIS A 10 -7.51 -11.28 2.78
C HIS A 10 -8.30 -12.27 1.92
N HIS A 11 -7.60 -13.26 1.34
CA HIS A 11 -8.18 -14.32 0.52
C HIS A 11 -7.34 -15.59 0.66
N LEU A 12 -7.67 -16.65 -0.09
CA LEU A 12 -6.93 -17.91 -0.06
C LEU A 12 -5.50 -17.72 -0.60
N GLY A 13 -4.47 -17.99 0.20
CA GLY A 13 -3.09 -17.65 -0.14
C GLY A 13 -2.84 -16.15 -0.01
N CYS A 14 -1.98 -15.59 -0.86
CA CYS A 14 -1.67 -14.16 -0.94
C CYS A 14 -0.87 -13.89 -2.24
N ASP A 15 -0.78 -12.64 -2.66
CA ASP A 15 -0.06 -12.19 -3.86
C ASP A 15 0.95 -11.05 -3.57
N GLU A 16 0.94 -10.50 -2.35
CA GLU A 16 1.69 -9.30 -1.98
C GLU A 16 3.20 -9.50 -2.06
N HIS A 17 3.71 -10.72 -1.86
CA HIS A 17 5.14 -11.01 -2.08
C HIS A 17 5.51 -11.04 -3.55
N TYR A 18 4.58 -11.38 -4.43
CA TYR A 18 4.76 -11.25 -5.87
C TYR A 18 4.68 -9.79 -6.32
N LEU A 19 3.73 -9.03 -5.76
CA LEU A 19 3.67 -7.57 -5.94
C LEU A 19 4.99 -6.92 -5.53
N VAL A 20 5.57 -7.26 -4.37
CA VAL A 20 6.90 -6.77 -3.95
C VAL A 20 7.98 -7.06 -4.99
N HIS A 21 7.94 -8.23 -5.63
CA HIS A 21 8.91 -8.61 -6.65
C HIS A 21 8.74 -7.77 -7.92
N LYS A 22 7.52 -7.68 -8.45
CA LYS A 22 7.20 -6.88 -9.64
C LYS A 22 7.46 -5.39 -9.41
N LEU A 23 7.00 -4.86 -8.28
CA LEU A 23 7.12 -3.44 -7.95
C LEU A 23 8.58 -3.00 -7.92
N ARG A 24 9.54 -3.81 -7.45
CA ARG A 24 10.97 -3.43 -7.48
C ARG A 24 11.55 -3.19 -8.87
N GLU A 25 10.93 -3.77 -9.89
CA GLU A 25 11.34 -3.65 -11.29
C GLU A 25 10.46 -2.64 -12.05
N ASP A 26 9.40 -2.14 -11.42
CA ASP A 26 8.46 -1.21 -12.03
C ASP A 26 9.03 0.21 -12.12
N LYS A 27 8.68 0.92 -13.20
CA LYS A 27 9.15 2.29 -13.46
C LYS A 27 8.61 3.31 -12.45
N ASP A 28 7.48 3.01 -11.82
CA ASP A 28 6.82 3.93 -10.88
C ASP A 28 7.27 3.66 -9.43
N TYR A 29 8.08 2.63 -9.18
CA TYR A 29 8.64 2.37 -7.87
C TYR A 29 9.53 3.50 -7.36
N ILE A 30 9.35 3.83 -6.07
CA ILE A 30 10.06 4.90 -5.39
C ILE A 30 10.99 4.29 -4.32
N PRO A 31 12.18 3.81 -4.69
CA PRO A 31 13.12 3.18 -3.76
C PRO A 31 13.55 4.13 -2.63
N GLU A 32 13.62 5.43 -2.90
CA GLU A 32 14.04 6.45 -1.93
C GLU A 32 13.03 6.67 -0.79
N LEU A 33 11.76 6.30 -0.99
CA LEU A 33 10.71 6.33 0.05
C LEU A 33 10.51 4.97 0.72
N SER A 34 10.79 3.89 0.00
CA SER A 34 10.56 2.53 0.50
C SER A 34 11.52 2.18 1.64
N ARG A 35 11.05 1.49 2.67
CA ARG A 35 11.83 1.16 3.87
C ARG A 35 11.63 -0.27 4.32
N ILE A 36 12.67 -0.81 4.95
CA ILE A 36 12.61 -2.06 5.72
C ILE A 36 12.87 -1.74 7.20
N ALA A 37 12.23 -2.49 8.08
CA ALA A 37 12.54 -2.49 9.50
C ALA A 37 13.45 -3.68 9.80
N LEU A 38 14.60 -3.42 10.42
CA LEU A 38 15.56 -4.44 10.84
C LEU A 38 15.59 -4.57 12.36
N LYS A 39 15.63 -5.81 12.85
CA LYS A 39 15.89 -6.11 14.27
C LYS A 39 16.86 -7.28 14.35
N ASN A 40 18.02 -7.05 14.96
CA ASN A 40 19.10 -8.05 15.10
C ASN A 40 19.49 -8.69 13.75
N GLY A 41 19.53 -7.90 12.68
CA GLY A 41 19.86 -8.37 11.33
C GLY A 41 18.70 -9.04 10.57
N GLU A 42 17.54 -9.24 11.20
CA GLU A 42 16.34 -9.80 10.55
C GLU A 42 15.42 -8.70 10.02
N VAL A 43 14.88 -8.88 8.81
CA VAL A 43 13.83 -8.01 8.26
C VAL A 43 12.50 -8.35 8.92
N ILE A 44 11.99 -7.43 9.73
CA ILE A 44 10.74 -7.60 10.50
C ILE A 44 9.55 -6.85 9.92
N GLY A 45 9.78 -5.98 8.93
CA GLY A 45 8.73 -5.31 8.19
C GLY A 45 9.26 -4.56 6.97
N CYS A 46 8.36 -4.20 6.06
CA CYS A 46 8.67 -3.36 4.91
C CYS A 46 7.47 -2.49 4.52
N ILE A 47 7.74 -1.35 3.92
CA ILE A 47 6.75 -0.51 3.24
C ILE A 47 7.33 -0.10 1.90
N MET A 48 6.56 -0.25 0.83
CA MET A 48 6.99 0.07 -0.53
C MET A 48 6.10 1.14 -1.14
N TYR A 49 6.72 2.10 -1.81
CA TYR A 49 6.04 3.24 -2.41
C TYR A 49 6.09 3.18 -3.94
N SER A 50 5.00 3.62 -4.56
CA SER A 50 4.89 3.81 -6.00
C SER A 50 4.33 5.18 -6.32
N LYS A 51 4.66 5.72 -7.48
CA LYS A 51 4.00 6.93 -8.00
C LYS A 51 2.53 6.62 -8.27
N ALA A 52 1.69 7.61 -8.02
CA ALA A 52 0.30 7.58 -8.38
C ALA A 52 -0.15 8.99 -8.79
N GLN A 53 -1.35 9.11 -9.32
CA GLN A 53 -1.87 10.39 -9.76
C GLN A 53 -3.35 10.54 -9.41
N VAL A 54 -3.75 11.79 -9.21
CA VAL A 54 -5.16 12.19 -9.19
C VAL A 54 -5.40 13.08 -10.40
N VAL A 55 -6.40 12.75 -11.21
CA VAL A 55 -6.69 13.41 -12.48
C VAL A 55 -8.07 14.06 -12.46
N ASP A 56 -8.13 15.35 -12.78
CA ASP A 56 -9.38 16.12 -12.97
C ASP A 56 -9.36 16.81 -14.34
N GLY A 57 -9.99 16.20 -15.34
CA GLY A 57 -9.97 16.69 -16.72
C GLY A 57 -8.55 16.69 -17.30
N LEU A 58 -7.96 17.88 -17.46
CA LEU A 58 -6.59 18.06 -17.95
C LEU A 58 -5.56 18.25 -16.81
N ASP A 59 -6.03 18.46 -15.58
CA ASP A 59 -5.16 18.65 -14.42
C ASP A 59 -4.71 17.28 -13.89
N ILE A 60 -3.39 17.08 -13.82
CA ILE A 60 -2.77 15.86 -13.31
C ILE A 60 -1.94 16.23 -12.08
N HIS A 61 -2.33 15.68 -10.93
CA HIS A 61 -1.64 15.88 -9.67
C HIS A 61 -0.84 14.63 -9.31
N GLU A 62 0.48 14.74 -9.29
CA GLU A 62 1.35 13.68 -8.79
C GLU A 62 1.19 13.52 -7.27
N ILE A 63 0.93 12.29 -6.85
CA ILE A 63 0.88 11.86 -5.45
C ILE A 63 1.65 10.55 -5.31
N VAL A 64 1.60 9.94 -4.14
CA VAL A 64 2.14 8.58 -3.94
C VAL A 64 1.08 7.65 -3.40
N THR A 65 1.26 6.37 -3.68
CA THR A 65 0.63 5.27 -2.96
C THR A 65 1.70 4.44 -2.28
N PHE A 66 1.30 3.62 -1.32
CA PHE A 66 2.18 2.58 -0.81
C PHE A 66 1.45 1.25 -0.76
N GLY A 67 2.21 0.19 -1.01
CA GLY A 67 1.72 -1.17 -0.94
C GLY A 67 2.81 -2.15 -1.39
N PRO A 68 3.01 -3.26 -0.66
CA PRO A 68 2.40 -3.56 0.64
C PRO A 68 3.14 -2.87 1.81
N LEU A 69 2.40 -2.58 2.89
CA LEU A 69 2.96 -2.43 4.25
C LEU A 69 2.91 -3.80 4.94
N SER A 70 4.06 -4.46 5.05
CA SER A 70 4.19 -5.80 5.61
C SER A 70 4.87 -5.75 6.98
N VAL A 71 4.36 -6.53 7.94
CA VAL A 71 5.03 -6.79 9.22
C VAL A 71 5.03 -8.29 9.46
N ALA A 72 6.20 -8.85 9.77
CA ALA A 72 6.33 -10.27 10.08
C ALA A 72 5.35 -10.65 11.20
N PRO A 73 4.62 -11.79 11.11
CA PRO A 73 3.54 -12.14 12.04
C PRO A 73 3.90 -12.00 13.53
N LYS A 74 5.12 -12.40 13.92
CA LYS A 74 5.64 -12.31 15.29
C LYS A 74 5.73 -10.87 15.84
N TRP A 75 5.80 -9.88 14.96
CA TRP A 75 6.00 -8.46 15.29
C TRP A 75 4.77 -7.59 15.00
N GLN A 76 3.67 -8.20 14.54
CA GLN A 76 2.39 -7.52 14.38
C GLN A 76 1.85 -7.08 15.75
N GLY A 77 1.17 -5.94 15.81
CA GLY A 77 0.71 -5.34 17.07
C GLY A 77 1.81 -4.71 17.95
N CYS A 78 3.09 -4.80 17.55
CA CYS A 78 4.21 -4.19 18.28
C CYS A 78 4.60 -2.78 17.78
N GLY A 79 3.76 -2.14 16.96
CA GLY A 79 4.02 -0.78 16.43
C GLY A 79 4.98 -0.69 15.24
N VAL A 80 5.49 -1.81 14.70
CA VAL A 80 6.45 -1.81 13.58
C VAL A 80 5.88 -1.14 12.32
N GLY A 81 4.63 -1.46 11.97
CA GLY A 81 3.98 -0.90 10.78
C GLY A 81 3.78 0.61 10.89
N GLU A 82 3.39 1.10 12.07
CA GLU A 82 3.24 2.53 12.33
C GLU A 82 4.58 3.26 12.29
N LEU A 83 5.65 2.67 12.85
CA LEU A 83 7.00 3.24 12.77
C LEU A 83 7.48 3.40 11.32
N LEU A 84 7.28 2.36 10.49
CA LEU A 84 7.60 2.42 9.06
C LEU A 84 6.80 3.54 8.37
N LEU A 85 5.49 3.56 8.57
CA LEU A 85 4.61 4.54 7.92
C LEU A 85 4.94 5.98 8.33
N ARG A 86 5.18 6.25 9.62
CA ARG A 86 5.52 7.59 10.09
C ARG A 86 6.87 8.06 9.56
N GLU A 87 7.85 7.17 9.46
CA GLU A 87 9.16 7.49 8.85
C GLU A 87 8.99 7.85 7.37
N THR A 88 8.26 7.04 6.61
CA THR A 88 8.10 7.26 5.17
C THR A 88 7.20 8.43 4.83
N MET A 89 6.20 8.74 5.65
CA MET A 89 5.41 9.96 5.51
C MET A 89 6.28 11.22 5.64
N LYS A 90 7.20 11.26 6.61
CA LYS A 90 8.14 12.39 6.76
C LYS A 90 9.03 12.54 5.53
N LEU A 91 9.52 11.41 5.00
CA LEU A 91 10.36 11.40 3.80
C LEU A 91 9.59 11.85 2.55
N ALA A 92 8.34 11.41 2.41
CA ALA A 92 7.47 11.81 1.31
C ALA A 92 7.18 13.32 1.36
N ALA A 93 6.84 13.84 2.54
CA ALA A 93 6.66 15.28 2.77
C ALA A 93 7.93 16.07 2.42
N GLY A 94 9.10 15.60 2.89
CA GLY A 94 10.39 16.23 2.61
C GLY A 94 10.79 16.22 1.12
N LYS A 95 10.22 15.32 0.32
CA LYS A 95 10.38 15.28 -1.14
C LYS A 95 9.34 16.12 -1.89
N GLY A 96 8.43 16.78 -1.19
CA GLY A 96 7.44 17.68 -1.76
C GLY A 96 6.12 17.01 -2.18
N TYR A 97 5.95 15.70 -1.93
CA TYR A 97 4.67 15.04 -2.17
C TYR A 97 3.58 15.65 -1.30
N LYS A 98 2.41 15.82 -1.91
CA LYS A 98 1.27 16.52 -1.28
C LYS A 98 0.37 15.59 -0.48
N GLY A 99 0.31 14.32 -0.85
CA GLY A 99 -0.57 13.37 -0.20
C GLY A 99 -0.22 11.94 -0.53
N ILE A 100 -0.81 11.05 0.26
CA ILE A 100 -0.78 9.61 0.02
C ILE A 100 -2.23 9.16 -0.16
N VAL A 101 -2.50 8.36 -1.19
CA VAL A 101 -3.78 7.66 -1.39
C VAL A 101 -3.52 6.16 -1.37
N ILE A 102 -4.38 5.38 -0.72
CA ILE A 102 -4.25 3.92 -0.56
C ILE A 102 -5.61 3.22 -0.61
N PHE A 103 -5.55 1.92 -0.89
CA PHE A 103 -6.56 0.94 -0.49
C PHE A 103 -6.07 0.21 0.77
N GLY A 104 -6.71 0.45 1.91
CA GLY A 104 -6.22 0.03 3.21
C GLY A 104 -7.31 -0.42 4.19
N GLU A 105 -6.88 -0.94 5.34
CA GLU A 105 -7.76 -1.45 6.39
C GLU A 105 -8.56 -0.31 7.08
N PRO A 106 -9.91 -0.33 7.01
CA PRO A 106 -10.78 0.68 7.61
C PRO A 106 -10.50 0.98 9.08
N ASP A 107 -10.12 -0.04 9.85
CA ASP A 107 -9.90 0.11 11.30
C ASP A 107 -8.47 0.48 11.66
N TYR A 108 -7.53 0.53 10.71
CA TYR A 108 -6.11 0.78 10.98
C TYR A 108 -5.69 2.21 10.67
N TYR A 109 -5.82 2.63 9.42
CA TYR A 109 -5.26 3.89 8.95
C TYR A 109 -5.92 5.16 9.52
N PRO A 110 -7.21 5.18 9.91
CA PRO A 110 -7.80 6.36 10.54
C PRO A 110 -7.14 6.74 11.86
N ARG A 111 -6.57 5.77 12.60
CA ARG A 111 -5.80 6.03 13.83
C ARG A 111 -4.52 6.85 13.58
N ILE A 112 -4.05 6.88 12.33
CA ILE A 112 -2.82 7.57 11.90
C ILE A 112 -3.17 8.91 11.22
N GLY A 113 -4.45 9.18 10.99
CA GLY A 113 -4.96 10.43 10.40
C GLY A 113 -5.41 10.30 8.94
N PHE A 114 -5.42 9.09 8.37
CA PHE A 114 -6.04 8.87 7.06
C PHE A 114 -7.54 9.09 7.18
N LYS A 115 -8.14 9.63 6.12
CA LYS A 115 -9.58 9.81 5.97
C LYS A 115 -10.02 9.14 4.67
N THR A 116 -11.28 8.78 4.57
CA THR A 116 -11.87 8.34 3.30
C THR A 116 -11.68 9.42 2.23
N CYS A 117 -11.44 9.00 0.98
CA CYS A 117 -11.06 9.90 -0.11
C CYS A 117 -12.13 10.94 -0.47
N ASP A 118 -13.38 10.74 -0.04
CA ASP A 118 -14.49 11.69 -0.22
C ASP A 118 -14.24 13.00 0.52
N ASN A 119 -13.49 12.97 1.63
CA ASN A 119 -13.01 14.17 2.34
C ASN A 119 -12.09 15.05 1.47
N PHE A 120 -11.57 14.51 0.37
CA PHE A 120 -10.67 15.20 -0.57
C PHE A 120 -11.29 15.35 -1.97
N ASN A 121 -12.56 14.99 -2.16
CA ASN A 121 -13.19 14.91 -3.49
C ASN A 121 -12.41 14.01 -4.48
N ILE A 122 -11.81 12.93 -3.96
CA ILE A 122 -11.10 11.92 -4.75
C ILE A 122 -11.99 10.68 -4.85
N THR A 123 -12.08 10.12 -6.05
CA THR A 123 -12.80 8.89 -6.36
C THR A 123 -11.87 7.87 -7.00
N THR A 124 -12.25 6.60 -7.01
CA THR A 124 -11.61 5.61 -7.87
C THR A 124 -11.81 5.95 -9.35
N SER A 125 -11.09 5.27 -10.25
CA SER A 125 -11.20 5.47 -11.70
C SER A 125 -12.65 5.31 -12.23
N ASP A 126 -13.44 4.44 -11.58
CA ASP A 126 -14.86 4.18 -11.84
C ASP A 126 -15.83 5.06 -11.01
N GLY A 127 -15.33 6.04 -10.27
CA GLY A 127 -16.15 7.05 -9.59
C GLY A 127 -16.71 6.62 -8.23
N LYS A 128 -16.15 5.59 -7.61
CA LYS A 128 -16.60 5.08 -6.30
C LYS A 128 -15.79 5.65 -5.14
N ASN A 129 -16.36 5.48 -3.95
CA ASN A 129 -15.71 5.70 -2.67
C ASN A 129 -16.23 4.65 -1.66
N PHE A 130 -15.39 4.22 -0.74
CA PHE A 130 -15.69 3.20 0.25
C PHE A 130 -14.66 3.25 1.38
N ASP A 131 -14.96 2.66 2.54
CA ASP A 131 -14.17 2.83 3.76
C ASP A 131 -12.68 2.49 3.60
N ALA A 132 -12.35 1.51 2.76
CA ALA A 132 -10.96 1.13 2.51
C ALA A 132 -10.20 2.09 1.58
N PHE A 133 -10.89 2.97 0.85
CA PHE A 133 -10.27 3.95 -0.05
C PHE A 133 -9.98 5.26 0.69
N MET A 134 -8.71 5.46 1.03
CA MET A 134 -8.29 6.50 1.97
C MET A 134 -7.17 7.37 1.46
N ALA A 135 -7.10 8.59 1.98
CA ALA A 135 -6.04 9.54 1.73
C ALA A 135 -5.58 10.25 3.01
N ILE A 136 -4.36 10.78 2.96
CA ILE A 136 -3.81 11.69 3.97
C ILE A 136 -2.98 12.77 3.28
N GLU A 137 -3.15 14.01 3.74
CA GLU A 137 -2.27 15.12 3.35
C GLU A 137 -0.95 15.06 4.13
N LEU A 138 0.16 15.36 3.44
CA LEU A 138 1.51 15.25 4.03
C LEU A 138 1.99 16.54 4.71
N ALA A 139 1.33 17.66 4.44
CA ALA A 139 1.45 18.91 5.16
C ALA A 139 0.07 19.56 5.26
N GLN A 140 -0.07 20.53 6.15
CA GLN A 140 -1.35 21.25 6.29
C GLN A 140 -1.78 21.85 4.95
N ASP A 141 -3.02 21.55 4.56
CA ASP A 141 -3.69 22.00 3.35
C ASP A 141 -2.95 21.63 2.04
N SER A 142 -2.05 20.63 2.08
CA SER A 142 -1.23 20.30 0.91
C SER A 142 -2.02 19.64 -0.22
N MET A 143 -3.18 19.06 0.09
CA MET A 143 -4.11 18.48 -0.89
C MET A 143 -5.32 19.36 -1.22
N LYS A 144 -5.40 20.61 -0.73
CA LYS A 144 -6.62 21.45 -0.86
C LYS A 144 -7.10 21.67 -2.31
N ASP A 145 -6.17 21.66 -3.26
CA ASP A 145 -6.42 21.89 -4.69
C ASP A 145 -6.36 20.58 -5.50
N ILE A 146 -6.25 19.41 -4.84
CA ILE A 146 -6.17 18.09 -5.48
C ILE A 146 -7.52 17.40 -5.35
N LYS A 147 -8.14 17.08 -6.49
CA LYS A 147 -9.41 16.37 -6.59
C LYS A 147 -9.46 15.55 -7.88
N GLY A 148 -10.43 14.65 -8.01
CA GLY A 148 -10.66 13.89 -9.25
C GLY A 148 -10.51 12.39 -9.07
N LYS A 149 -10.01 11.71 -10.11
CA LYS A 149 -9.91 10.25 -10.16
C LYS A 149 -8.51 9.77 -9.83
N PHE A 150 -8.41 8.81 -8.92
CA PHE A 150 -7.16 8.17 -8.54
C PHE A 150 -6.75 7.09 -9.54
N TYR A 151 -5.46 7.08 -9.88
CA TYR A 151 -4.80 6.04 -10.68
C TYR A 151 -3.47 5.67 -10.03
N GLU A 152 -3.28 4.39 -9.76
CA GLU A 152 -2.00 3.80 -9.35
C GLU A 152 -1.31 3.08 -10.51
N SER A 153 -0.06 2.65 -10.31
CA SER A 153 0.68 1.88 -11.32
C SER A 153 -0.05 0.58 -11.68
N GLU A 154 -0.04 0.21 -12.96
CA GLU A 154 -0.65 -1.02 -13.47
C GLU A 154 -0.12 -2.29 -12.77
N VAL A 155 1.04 -2.21 -12.13
CA VAL A 155 1.62 -3.32 -11.34
C VAL A 155 0.72 -3.79 -10.20
N PHE A 156 -0.16 -2.92 -9.67
CA PHE A 156 -1.13 -3.28 -8.63
C PHE A 156 -2.32 -4.07 -9.17
N GLU A 157 -2.64 -3.93 -10.46
CA GLU A 157 -3.74 -4.64 -11.11
C GLU A 157 -3.26 -5.88 -11.89
N ASN A 158 -1.98 -5.89 -12.30
CA ASN A 158 -1.41 -6.93 -13.16
C ASN A 158 -0.62 -7.98 -12.36
N LEU A 159 -1.35 -8.80 -11.59
CA LEU A 159 -0.80 -9.95 -10.85
C LEU A 159 -1.50 -11.26 -11.27
N PRO A 160 -1.20 -11.81 -12.47
CA PRO A 160 -1.85 -13.03 -12.94
C PRO A 160 -1.66 -14.19 -11.97
N LYS A 161 -2.75 -14.91 -11.69
CA LYS A 161 -2.75 -15.98 -10.69
C LYS A 161 -1.73 -17.07 -11.01
N GLU A 162 -1.55 -17.40 -12.28
CA GLU A 162 -0.57 -18.39 -12.73
C GLU A 162 0.86 -17.95 -12.40
N GLU A 163 1.18 -16.67 -12.60
CA GLU A 163 2.49 -16.10 -12.27
C GLU A 163 2.71 -16.06 -10.75
N VAL A 164 1.69 -15.70 -9.97
CA VAL A 164 1.74 -15.74 -8.49
C VAL A 164 1.99 -17.16 -8.00
N GLU A 165 1.30 -18.16 -8.54
CA GLU A 165 1.49 -19.57 -8.18
C GLU A 165 2.86 -20.12 -8.61
N GLU A 166 3.37 -19.70 -9.77
CA GLU A 166 4.74 -20.03 -10.19
C GLU A 166 5.77 -19.42 -9.23
N TYR A 167 5.65 -18.13 -8.94
CA TYR A 167 6.54 -17.44 -8.02
C TYR A 167 6.50 -18.03 -6.61
N ASN A 168 5.32 -18.50 -6.17
CA ASN A 168 5.11 -19.17 -4.89
C ASN A 168 5.98 -20.41 -4.69
N LYS A 169 6.43 -21.09 -5.77
CA LYS A 169 7.31 -22.27 -5.70
C LYS A 169 8.70 -21.95 -5.13
N ASN A 170 9.12 -20.68 -5.20
CA ASN A 170 10.40 -20.21 -4.65
C ASN A 170 10.39 -20.03 -3.12
N PHE A 171 9.26 -20.28 -2.46
CA PHE A 171 9.07 -20.04 -1.03
C PHE A 171 8.63 -21.32 -0.31
N PRO A 172 8.79 -21.38 1.03
CA PRO A 172 8.19 -22.45 1.82
C PRO A 172 6.70 -22.62 1.52
N LYS A 173 6.27 -23.88 1.48
CA LYS A 173 4.86 -24.23 1.28
C LYS A 173 4.09 -23.88 2.55
N LEU A 174 3.04 -23.08 2.39
CA LEU A 174 2.10 -22.74 3.44
C LEU A 174 0.73 -23.30 3.08
N LYS A 175 -0.03 -23.75 4.07
CA LYS A 175 -1.37 -24.32 3.85
C LYS A 175 -2.33 -23.20 3.47
N LYS A 176 -3.06 -23.37 2.36
CA LYS A 176 -4.19 -22.50 2.00
C LYS A 176 -5.37 -22.82 2.92
N LEU A 177 -5.86 -21.81 3.63
CA LEU A 177 -6.96 -21.92 4.60
C LEU A 177 -7.94 -20.78 4.36
N ARG A 178 -9.25 -21.08 4.47
CA ARG A 178 -10.31 -20.08 4.38
C ARG A 178 -10.77 -19.70 5.78
N PHE A 179 -10.83 -18.41 6.06
CA PHE A 179 -11.30 -17.84 7.32
C PHE A 179 -12.56 -16.97 7.09
N PRO A 180 -13.45 -16.83 8.09
CA PRO A 180 -14.57 -15.91 7.99
C PRO A 180 -14.11 -14.47 7.70
N GLY A 181 -14.86 -13.74 6.85
CA GLY A 181 -14.59 -12.33 6.53
C GLY A 181 -13.54 -12.08 5.44
N GLN A 182 -12.95 -13.12 4.87
CA GLN A 182 -12.13 -13.01 3.65
C GLN A 182 -12.99 -12.65 2.43
N TRP A 183 -12.37 -11.96 1.47
CA TRP A 183 -12.97 -11.66 0.18
C TRP A 183 -13.21 -12.97 -0.61
N ASP A 184 -14.25 -12.98 -1.45
CA ASP A 184 -14.61 -14.14 -2.28
C ASP A 184 -13.64 -14.35 -3.46
#